data_AF-A0A9D2DVE5-F1
#
_entry.id   AF-A0A9D2DVE5-F1
#
_cell.length_a   1.000
_cell.length_b   1.000
_cell.length_c   1.000
_cell.angle_alpha   90.00
_cell.angle_beta   90.00
_cell.angle_gamma   90.00
#
_symmetry.space_group_name_H-M   'P 1'
#
loop_
_entity.id
_entity.type
_entity.pdbx_description
1 polymer ?
#
loop_
_entity_poly.entity_id
_entity_poly.type
_entity_poly.pdbx_seq_one_letter_code
_entity_poly.pdbx_strand_id
1 'polypeptide(L)'
;MKRISWKSCLRPLLAAFLFAAAFAFLLPAAAKEVYAAKTGFTTINGKSYYIDADGSRHKGWLTLNGKKYYFNKKTGVQLKGWGRDGQGRKMRYFTKGQGYMVTGYLTDSKNHTRYFDPKTGILVRGWMTDSQGYKYYFTSGEGVMAKGWLENSKGQLRYFSKTNGRMLTGFQVDTNGNTRYFNPKNGIMATGLKKIGDYYFYFDKSNGVRCQKGFTTVGSNTYYFSPKNGRAQTGWLTLDGEKYYFDAKGVMYVSRTATIDGKTYSFDKNGVASESQYVVEGDTVKVYDAKNDRTYTLLKEFIEHPGVATGEVTDLDLLAALCECEAGNQGKVGMMAVAMAALNRTIREDKAFPSELRYVLYQGTSRVPQFGIVNNGNLIKRLNGQYINRTLAYEAASEALEIFNDHVRKGTPRKLPGFDREDFNFMFFMTKNAFWSQPLNHDKVDYYIYKDHVFFVNWA
;
A
#
# COMPACT_ATOMS: atom_id res chain seq x y z
N MET A 1 38.93 -78.82 21.57
CA MET A 1 39.15 -79.70 20.39
C MET A 1 37.87 -80.49 20.14
N LYS A 2 37.53 -80.71 18.87
CA LYS A 2 36.20 -81.07 18.33
C LYS A 2 35.68 -82.49 18.67
N ARG A 3 34.36 -82.64 18.45
CA ARG A 3 33.53 -83.85 18.12
C ARG A 3 32.90 -84.61 19.30
N ILE A 4 31.58 -84.55 19.52
CA ILE A 4 30.42 -85.16 18.82
C ILE A 4 30.37 -86.68 18.97
N SER A 5 29.32 -87.20 19.63
CA SER A 5 28.46 -88.35 19.23
C SER A 5 27.70 -88.90 20.46
N TRP A 6 26.39 -88.73 20.60
CA TRP A 6 25.24 -89.54 20.12
C TRP A 6 24.93 -90.83 20.91
N LYS A 7 23.87 -90.69 21.74
CA LYS A 7 22.76 -91.59 22.09
C LYS A 7 22.99 -93.13 22.11
N SER A 8 22.60 -93.73 23.23
CA SER A 8 21.96 -95.06 23.26
C SER A 8 20.93 -95.15 24.38
N CYS A 9 19.71 -95.53 24.02
CA CYS A 9 18.61 -95.95 24.89
C CYS A 9 18.92 -97.28 25.60
N LEU A 10 18.41 -97.49 26.82
CA LEU A 10 17.34 -98.47 27.13
C LEU A 10 17.03 -98.46 28.64
N ARG A 11 15.74 -98.38 28.96
CA ARG A 11 15.07 -98.63 30.26
C ARG A 11 14.83 -100.16 30.43
N PRO A 12 14.09 -100.66 31.45
CA PRO A 12 13.76 -100.17 32.81
C PRO A 12 13.94 -101.28 33.88
N LEU A 13 13.69 -101.00 35.17
CA LEU A 13 12.82 -101.84 36.01
C LEU A 13 12.43 -101.17 37.34
N LEU A 14 11.16 -101.40 37.67
CA LEU A 14 10.39 -100.97 38.84
C LEU A 14 10.89 -101.60 40.15
N ALA A 15 10.80 -100.85 41.25
CA ALA A 15 10.38 -101.38 42.55
C ALA A 15 9.81 -100.24 43.42
N ALA A 16 8.53 -100.35 43.78
CA ALA A 16 7.81 -99.48 44.68
C ALA A 16 7.77 -100.10 46.08
N PHE A 17 7.75 -99.31 47.16
CA PHE A 17 7.30 -99.77 48.47
C PHE A 17 6.75 -98.64 49.37
N LEU A 18 5.49 -98.86 49.82
CA LEU A 18 4.75 -98.44 51.04
C LEU A 18 4.58 -96.94 51.36
N PHE A 19 3.39 -96.35 51.23
CA PHE A 19 2.19 -96.36 52.11
C PHE A 19 2.35 -95.71 53.49
N ALA A 20 1.80 -94.48 53.61
CA ALA A 20 1.15 -93.98 54.81
C ALA A 20 -0.07 -93.17 54.38
N ALA A 21 -1.26 -93.65 54.74
CA ALA A 21 -2.55 -93.03 54.44
C ALA A 21 -3.01 -92.18 55.63
N ALA A 22 -3.49 -90.97 55.36
CA ALA A 22 -4.43 -90.27 56.24
C ALA A 22 -5.38 -89.41 55.40
N PHE A 23 -6.53 -90.02 55.13
CA PHE A 23 -7.86 -89.50 54.83
C PHE A 23 -8.04 -88.11 54.19
N ALA A 24 -8.60 -88.18 52.99
CA ALA A 24 -9.19 -87.10 52.22
C ALA A 24 -10.46 -86.55 52.88
N PHE A 25 -10.63 -85.22 52.81
CA PHE A 25 -11.94 -84.63 52.56
C PHE A 25 -12.03 -84.41 51.04
N LEU A 26 -12.64 -85.36 50.35
CA LEU A 26 -13.02 -85.26 48.95
C LEU A 26 -14.16 -84.24 48.84
N LEU A 27 -13.88 -83.05 48.32
CA LEU A 27 -14.84 -82.38 47.45
C LEU A 27 -14.63 -82.98 46.05
N PRO A 28 -15.69 -83.37 45.32
CA PRO A 28 -15.51 -83.75 43.93
C PRO A 28 -15.11 -82.48 43.19
N ALA A 29 -13.82 -82.35 42.84
CA ALA A 29 -13.44 -81.51 41.73
C ALA A 29 -14.09 -82.14 40.50
N ALA A 30 -15.26 -81.61 40.13
CA ALA A 30 -15.92 -81.94 38.89
C ALA A 30 -14.88 -81.85 37.78
N ALA A 31 -14.53 -83.00 37.21
CA ALA A 31 -13.76 -83.06 35.99
C ALA A 31 -14.56 -82.26 34.96
N LYS A 32 -14.12 -81.03 34.69
CA LYS A 32 -14.62 -80.27 33.56
C LYS A 32 -14.22 -81.05 32.33
N GLU A 33 -15.20 -81.72 31.72
CA GLU A 33 -15.10 -82.13 30.33
C GLU A 33 -14.60 -80.93 29.53
N VAL A 34 -13.37 -81.02 29.04
CA VAL A 34 -12.80 -80.03 28.12
C VAL A 34 -13.45 -80.34 26.78
N TYR A 35 -14.69 -79.87 26.61
CA TYR A 35 -15.18 -79.56 25.27
C TYR A 35 -14.11 -78.68 24.64
N ALA A 36 -13.57 -79.09 23.50
CA ALA A 36 -12.70 -78.24 22.69
C ALA A 36 -13.48 -76.97 22.34
N ALA A 37 -13.36 -75.95 23.19
CA ALA A 37 -14.06 -74.69 23.01
C ALA A 37 -13.51 -74.08 21.73
N LYS A 38 -14.35 -73.98 20.70
CA LYS A 38 -13.99 -73.37 19.43
C LYS A 38 -13.55 -71.93 19.70
N THR A 39 -12.24 -71.67 19.69
CA THR A 39 -11.63 -70.35 19.89
C THR A 39 -12.22 -69.37 18.87
N GLY A 40 -12.58 -68.16 19.32
CA GLY A 40 -13.10 -67.15 18.41
C GLY A 40 -14.23 -66.29 18.98
N PHE A 41 -14.85 -65.51 18.09
CA PHE A 41 -15.98 -64.67 18.43
C PHE A 41 -17.23 -65.51 18.72
N THR A 42 -17.82 -65.31 19.89
CA THR A 42 -19.03 -66.01 20.34
C THR A 42 -20.04 -65.01 20.89
N THR A 43 -21.31 -65.17 20.53
CA THR A 43 -22.40 -64.37 21.08
C THR A 43 -23.16 -65.18 22.13
N ILE A 44 -23.27 -64.66 23.35
CA ILE A 44 -23.98 -65.31 24.46
C ILE A 44 -24.95 -64.28 25.04
N ASN A 45 -26.25 -64.59 25.04
CA ASN A 45 -27.33 -63.72 25.54
C ASN A 45 -27.26 -62.30 24.93
N GLY A 46 -27.08 -62.22 23.61
CA GLY A 46 -27.00 -60.95 22.86
C GLY A 46 -25.71 -60.15 23.06
N LYS A 47 -24.76 -60.61 23.87
CA LYS A 47 -23.45 -59.96 24.09
C LYS A 47 -22.36 -60.72 23.34
N SER A 48 -21.50 -59.99 22.63
CA SER A 48 -20.37 -60.56 21.91
C SER A 48 -19.13 -60.69 22.83
N TYR A 49 -18.43 -61.81 22.72
CA TYR A 49 -17.19 -62.15 23.44
C TYR A 49 -16.17 -62.72 22.46
N TYR A 50 -14.91 -62.79 22.88
CA TYR A 50 -13.91 -63.65 22.25
C TYR A 50 -13.51 -64.72 23.25
N ILE A 51 -13.61 -65.98 22.84
CA ILE A 51 -13.23 -67.14 23.65
C ILE A 51 -11.80 -67.52 23.28
N ASP A 52 -10.89 -67.46 24.24
CA ASP A 52 -9.48 -67.85 24.10
C ASP A 52 -9.34 -69.38 24.01
N ALA A 53 -8.14 -69.86 23.66
CA ALA A 53 -7.87 -71.30 23.48
C ALA A 53 -8.09 -72.14 24.74
N ASP A 54 -7.96 -71.53 25.93
CA ASP A 54 -8.25 -72.14 27.23
C ASP A 54 -9.75 -72.15 27.59
N GLY A 55 -10.61 -71.68 26.67
CA GLY A 55 -12.05 -71.55 26.88
C GLY A 55 -12.47 -70.34 27.72
N SER A 56 -11.53 -69.50 28.16
CA SER A 56 -11.83 -68.30 28.94
C SER A 56 -12.29 -67.13 28.04
N ARG A 57 -12.94 -66.13 28.64
CA ARG A 57 -13.35 -64.91 27.91
C ARG A 57 -12.20 -63.91 27.89
N HIS A 58 -11.79 -63.52 26.69
CA HIS A 58 -10.76 -62.50 26.50
C HIS A 58 -11.13 -61.17 27.14
N LYS A 59 -10.14 -60.48 27.71
CA LYS A 59 -10.31 -59.20 28.41
C LYS A 59 -9.25 -58.21 27.95
N GLY A 60 -9.67 -56.97 27.70
CA GLY A 60 -8.78 -55.92 27.23
C GLY A 60 -8.60 -55.91 25.71
N TRP A 61 -7.41 -55.53 25.26
CA TRP A 61 -7.09 -55.34 23.85
C TRP A 61 -6.75 -56.66 23.16
N LEU A 62 -7.42 -56.93 22.04
CA LEU A 62 -7.15 -58.08 21.18
C LEU A 62 -6.85 -57.57 19.77
N THR A 63 -5.80 -58.10 19.13
CA THR A 63 -5.49 -57.79 17.72
C THR A 63 -5.63 -59.07 16.88
N LEU A 64 -6.48 -59.02 15.86
CA LEU A 64 -6.70 -60.13 14.92
C LEU A 64 -6.63 -59.59 13.50
N ASN A 65 -5.80 -60.17 12.64
CA ASN A 65 -5.66 -59.78 11.23
C ASN A 65 -5.48 -58.25 11.05
N GLY A 66 -4.65 -57.64 11.89
CA GLY A 66 -4.38 -56.19 11.90
C GLY A 66 -5.50 -55.31 12.48
N LYS A 67 -6.67 -55.87 12.82
CA LYS A 67 -7.79 -55.15 13.46
C LYS A 67 -7.69 -55.25 14.98
N LYS A 68 -7.88 -54.11 15.66
CA LYS A 68 -7.88 -54.03 17.13
C LYS A 68 -9.30 -54.05 17.66
N TYR A 69 -9.54 -54.85 18.69
CA TYR A 69 -10.80 -55.01 19.39
C TYR A 69 -10.58 -54.71 20.87
N TYR A 70 -11.63 -54.31 21.59
CA TYR A 70 -11.55 -54.11 23.03
C TYR A 70 -12.68 -54.84 23.74
N PHE A 71 -12.32 -55.61 24.76
CA PHE A 71 -13.24 -56.35 25.61
C PHE A 71 -13.18 -55.78 27.02
N ASN A 72 -14.35 -55.61 27.65
CA ASN A 72 -14.46 -55.06 28.99
C ASN A 72 -13.59 -55.86 29.97
N LYS A 73 -12.68 -55.18 30.69
CA LYS A 73 -11.70 -55.84 31.58
C LYS A 73 -12.33 -56.63 32.73
N LYS A 74 -13.57 -56.35 33.11
CA LYS A 74 -14.31 -57.07 34.15
C LYS A 74 -15.10 -58.23 33.56
N THR A 75 -15.94 -57.94 32.56
CA THR A 75 -16.96 -58.89 32.08
C THR A 75 -16.56 -59.69 30.82
N GLY A 76 -15.55 -59.24 30.08
CA GLY A 76 -15.18 -59.80 28.77
C GLY A 76 -16.10 -59.39 27.62
N VAL A 77 -17.12 -58.56 27.85
CA VAL A 77 -18.05 -58.11 26.80
C VAL A 77 -17.32 -57.22 25.80
N GLN A 78 -17.47 -57.50 24.50
CA GLN A 78 -16.91 -56.71 23.41
C GLN A 78 -17.50 -55.29 23.40
N LEU A 79 -16.64 -54.29 23.30
CA LEU A 79 -17.04 -52.91 23.12
C LEU A 79 -17.39 -52.63 21.65
N LYS A 80 -18.57 -52.08 21.41
CA LYS A 80 -19.05 -51.59 20.11
C LYS A 80 -19.54 -50.15 20.26
N GLY A 81 -19.29 -49.30 19.28
CA GLY A 81 -19.59 -47.87 19.36
C GLY A 81 -18.55 -47.09 20.15
N TRP A 82 -18.98 -46.05 20.86
CA TRP A 82 -18.09 -45.14 21.58
C TRP A 82 -17.48 -45.77 22.84
N GLY A 83 -16.15 -45.71 22.93
CA GLY A 83 -15.38 -46.07 24.12
C GLY A 83 -14.74 -44.84 24.75
N ARG A 84 -14.76 -44.78 26.09
CA ARG A 84 -14.07 -43.74 26.87
C ARG A 84 -13.11 -44.40 27.85
N ASP A 85 -11.96 -43.78 28.10
CA ASP A 85 -11.16 -44.13 29.27
C ASP A 85 -11.83 -43.61 30.55
N GLY A 86 -11.33 -44.07 31.72
CA GLY A 86 -11.94 -43.75 33.02
C GLY A 86 -11.99 -42.25 33.35
N GLN A 87 -11.16 -41.43 32.69
CA GLN A 87 -11.19 -39.97 32.84
C GLN A 87 -11.97 -39.25 31.73
N GLY A 88 -12.54 -39.97 30.75
CA GLY A 88 -13.28 -39.41 29.63
C GLY A 88 -12.44 -38.63 28.61
N ARG A 89 -11.10 -38.64 28.74
CA ARG A 89 -10.17 -37.85 27.92
C ARG A 89 -9.84 -38.55 26.61
N LYS A 90 -9.68 -39.88 26.64
CA LYS A 90 -9.37 -40.69 25.44
C LYS A 90 -10.65 -41.35 24.94
N MET A 91 -11.16 -40.78 23.86
CA MET A 91 -12.34 -41.29 23.15
C MET A 91 -11.88 -42.16 21.98
N ARG A 92 -12.51 -43.31 21.79
CA ARG A 92 -12.32 -44.19 20.61
C ARG A 92 -13.68 -44.61 20.08
N TYR A 93 -13.72 -45.00 18.82
CA TYR A 93 -14.92 -45.58 18.23
C TYR A 93 -14.63 -46.99 17.72
N PHE A 94 -15.52 -47.92 18.01
CA PHE A 94 -15.49 -49.31 17.53
C PHE A 94 -16.69 -49.50 16.61
N THR A 95 -16.49 -50.14 15.45
CA THR A 95 -17.57 -50.31 14.46
C THR A 95 -18.78 -51.02 15.05
N LYS A 96 -20.00 -50.54 14.76
CA LYS A 96 -21.23 -51.13 15.33
C LYS A 96 -21.45 -52.59 14.92
N GLY A 97 -21.00 -52.98 13.73
CA GLY A 97 -21.10 -54.36 13.25
C GLY A 97 -20.08 -55.27 13.92
N GLN A 98 -18.84 -55.24 13.41
CA GLN A 98 -17.78 -56.18 13.80
C GLN A 98 -17.03 -55.78 15.09
N GLY A 99 -17.14 -54.53 15.56
CA GLY A 99 -16.54 -54.08 16.82
C GLY A 99 -15.03 -53.86 16.80
N TYR A 100 -14.43 -53.70 15.62
CA TYR A 100 -13.03 -53.27 15.52
C TYR A 100 -12.90 -51.76 15.67
N MET A 101 -11.79 -51.31 16.24
CA MET A 101 -11.44 -49.91 16.47
C MET A 101 -11.27 -49.17 15.13
N VAL A 102 -11.89 -48.01 15.02
CA VAL A 102 -11.76 -47.11 13.87
C VAL A 102 -10.51 -46.23 14.02
N THR A 103 -9.83 -46.04 12.90
CA THR A 103 -8.69 -45.13 12.71
C THR A 103 -8.92 -44.31 11.44
N GLY A 104 -8.31 -43.12 11.35
CA GLY A 104 -8.49 -42.21 10.22
C GLY A 104 -9.86 -41.54 10.23
N TYR A 105 -10.36 -41.19 9.03
CA TYR A 105 -11.62 -40.49 8.87
C TYR A 105 -12.83 -41.42 9.03
N LEU A 106 -13.85 -40.94 9.73
CA LEU A 106 -15.15 -41.58 9.85
C LEU A 106 -16.24 -40.53 9.67
N THR A 107 -17.12 -40.72 8.69
CA THR A 107 -18.33 -39.92 8.53
C THR A 107 -19.52 -40.75 9.00
N ASP A 108 -20.29 -40.22 9.95
CA ASP A 108 -21.51 -40.88 10.42
C ASP A 108 -22.73 -40.55 9.55
N SER A 109 -23.88 -41.15 9.88
CA SER A 109 -25.14 -40.96 9.16
C SER A 109 -25.71 -39.53 9.24
N LYS A 110 -25.19 -38.69 10.14
CA LYS A 110 -25.53 -37.26 10.23
C LYS A 110 -24.55 -36.40 9.41
N ASN A 111 -23.71 -37.02 8.58
CA ASN A 111 -22.64 -36.38 7.82
C ASN A 111 -21.58 -35.70 8.72
N HIS A 112 -21.44 -36.12 9.98
CA HIS A 112 -20.38 -35.64 10.85
C HIS A 112 -19.11 -36.44 10.59
N THR A 113 -18.13 -35.81 9.96
CA THR A 113 -16.80 -36.38 9.77
C THR A 113 -15.95 -36.15 11.03
N ARG A 114 -15.31 -37.20 11.53
CA ARG A 114 -14.35 -37.18 12.64
C ARG A 114 -13.05 -37.84 12.21
N TYR A 115 -11.96 -37.54 12.90
CA TYR A 115 -10.66 -38.17 12.65
C TYR A 115 -10.15 -38.86 13.91
N PHE A 116 -9.70 -40.09 13.74
CA PHE A 116 -9.13 -40.92 14.80
C PHE A 116 -7.65 -41.15 14.51
N ASP A 117 -6.79 -40.91 15.49
CA ASP A 117 -5.35 -41.07 15.35
C ASP A 117 -5.00 -42.47 14.80
N PRO A 118 -4.26 -42.56 13.68
CA PRO A 118 -3.99 -43.84 13.03
C PRO A 118 -3.27 -44.88 13.90
N LYS A 119 -2.50 -44.45 14.90
CA LYS A 119 -1.71 -45.36 15.75
C LYS A 119 -2.53 -45.85 16.96
N THR A 120 -3.27 -44.95 17.58
CA THR A 120 -3.90 -45.14 18.89
C THR A 120 -5.42 -45.27 18.83
N GLY A 121 -6.05 -44.87 17.71
CA GLY A 121 -7.50 -44.79 17.53
C GLY A 121 -8.18 -43.71 18.37
N ILE A 122 -7.41 -42.80 18.98
CA ILE A 122 -7.96 -41.72 19.80
C ILE A 122 -8.59 -40.66 18.89
N LEU A 123 -9.82 -40.24 19.20
CA LEU A 123 -10.49 -39.13 18.54
C LEU A 123 -9.64 -37.85 18.62
N VAL A 124 -9.33 -37.28 17.47
CA VAL A 124 -8.64 -36.00 17.37
C VAL A 124 -9.63 -34.85 17.54
N ARG A 125 -9.21 -33.86 18.32
CA ARG A 125 -9.91 -32.60 18.57
C ARG A 125 -8.91 -31.45 18.39
N GLY A 126 -9.42 -30.29 18.03
CA GLY A 126 -8.61 -29.12 17.71
C GLY A 126 -7.94 -29.23 16.34
N TRP A 127 -6.76 -28.62 16.22
CA TRP A 127 -6.02 -28.54 14.97
C TRP A 127 -5.37 -29.88 14.60
N MET A 128 -5.46 -30.24 13.33
CA MET A 128 -4.75 -31.36 12.74
C MET A 128 -4.14 -30.90 11.42
N THR A 129 -2.90 -31.32 11.15
CA THR A 129 -2.24 -31.13 9.85
C THR A 129 -2.00 -32.51 9.24
N ASP A 130 -2.39 -32.71 7.99
CA ASP A 130 -2.14 -33.97 7.28
C ASP A 130 -0.71 -34.03 6.72
N SER A 131 -0.35 -35.16 6.09
CA SER A 131 0.97 -35.37 5.49
C SER A 131 1.27 -34.46 4.29
N GLN A 132 0.24 -33.86 3.68
CA GLN A 132 0.37 -32.90 2.58
C GLN A 132 0.45 -31.45 3.09
N GLY A 133 0.42 -31.23 4.40
CA GLY A 133 0.47 -29.91 5.02
C GLY A 133 -0.89 -29.19 5.11
N TYR A 134 -1.99 -29.83 4.71
CA TYR A 134 -3.31 -29.24 4.83
C TYR A 134 -3.79 -29.25 6.28
N LYS A 135 -4.37 -28.13 6.70
CA LYS A 135 -4.86 -27.93 8.07
C LYS A 135 -6.37 -28.14 8.14
N TYR A 136 -6.79 -28.79 9.21
CA TYR A 136 -8.17 -29.10 9.55
C TYR A 136 -8.42 -28.70 11.00
N TYR A 137 -9.68 -28.46 11.35
CA TYR A 137 -10.09 -28.24 12.73
C TYR A 137 -11.22 -29.19 13.09
N PHE A 138 -11.07 -29.91 14.20
CA PHE A 138 -12.09 -30.79 14.76
C PHE A 138 -12.63 -30.15 16.04
N THR A 139 -13.94 -29.99 16.17
CA THR A 139 -14.54 -29.26 17.30
C THR A 139 -14.16 -29.87 18.65
N SER A 140 -13.93 -29.02 19.66
CA SER A 140 -13.50 -29.46 20.99
C SER A 140 -14.53 -30.35 21.70
N GLY A 141 -15.82 -30.21 21.40
CA GLY A 141 -16.88 -31.08 21.91
C GLY A 141 -16.84 -32.47 21.26
N GLU A 142 -17.54 -32.61 20.14
CA GLU A 142 -17.75 -33.91 19.48
C GLU A 142 -16.61 -34.36 18.55
N GLY A 143 -15.59 -33.54 18.33
CA GLY A 143 -14.52 -33.85 17.37
C GLY A 143 -15.00 -33.85 15.92
N VAL A 144 -16.04 -33.07 15.60
CA VAL A 144 -16.58 -32.96 14.24
C VAL A 144 -15.72 -32.00 13.44
N MET A 145 -15.35 -32.38 12.23
CA MET A 145 -14.56 -31.57 11.32
C MET A 145 -15.30 -30.30 10.92
N ALA A 146 -14.67 -29.15 11.11
CA ALA A 146 -15.20 -27.86 10.70
C ALA A 146 -15.32 -27.79 9.17
N LYS A 147 -16.46 -27.28 8.70
CA LYS A 147 -16.76 -26.97 7.31
C LYS A 147 -17.44 -25.60 7.27
N GLY A 148 -17.07 -24.75 6.32
CA GLY A 148 -17.54 -23.37 6.24
C GLY A 148 -16.85 -22.43 7.24
N TRP A 149 -17.59 -21.42 7.68
CA TRP A 149 -17.10 -20.40 8.61
C TRP A 149 -16.89 -20.98 10.01
N LEU A 150 -15.75 -20.63 10.61
CA LEU A 150 -15.46 -20.92 12.01
C LEU A 150 -14.87 -19.67 12.67
N GLU A 151 -15.51 -19.24 13.74
CA GLU A 151 -15.05 -18.14 14.59
C GLU A 151 -14.36 -18.71 15.84
N ASN A 152 -13.27 -18.07 16.25
CA ASN A 152 -12.63 -18.39 17.52
C ASN A 152 -13.06 -17.41 18.62
N SER A 153 -12.67 -17.66 19.86
CA SER A 153 -13.03 -16.83 21.02
C SER A 153 -12.56 -15.37 20.96
N LYS A 154 -11.68 -15.01 20.02
CA LYS A 154 -11.20 -13.65 19.78
C LYS A 154 -11.94 -12.95 18.62
N GLY A 155 -13.03 -13.55 18.13
CA GLY A 155 -13.80 -13.02 16.99
C GLY A 155 -13.14 -13.19 15.63
N GLN A 156 -12.06 -13.99 15.54
CA GLN A 156 -11.33 -14.12 14.26
C GLN A 156 -11.89 -15.29 13.46
N LEU A 157 -12.29 -14.98 12.22
CA LEU A 157 -12.90 -15.93 11.31
C LEU A 157 -11.87 -16.68 10.47
N ARG A 158 -12.18 -17.95 10.20
CA ARG A 158 -11.52 -18.82 9.21
C ARG A 158 -12.57 -19.46 8.34
N TYR A 159 -12.17 -19.92 7.17
CA TYR A 159 -13.04 -20.71 6.30
C TYR A 159 -12.44 -22.08 6.04
N PHE A 160 -13.25 -23.13 6.15
CA PHE A 160 -12.91 -24.49 5.81
C PHE A 160 -13.74 -24.92 4.60
N SER A 161 -13.11 -25.54 3.61
CA SER A 161 -13.79 -26.04 2.41
C SER A 161 -14.98 -26.91 2.78
N LYS A 162 -16.17 -26.61 2.24
CA LYS A 162 -17.37 -27.42 2.47
C LYS A 162 -17.22 -28.84 1.93
N THR A 163 -16.40 -29.02 0.90
CA THR A 163 -16.17 -30.32 0.25
C THR A 163 -15.34 -31.23 1.17
N ASN A 164 -14.15 -30.78 1.58
CA ASN A 164 -13.17 -31.65 2.22
C ASN A 164 -12.71 -31.18 3.61
N GLY A 165 -13.16 -30.04 4.11
CA GLY A 165 -12.79 -29.52 5.44
C GLY A 165 -11.39 -28.93 5.53
N ARG A 166 -10.67 -28.75 4.41
CA ARG A 166 -9.36 -28.07 4.40
C ARG A 166 -9.54 -26.59 4.72
N MET A 167 -8.74 -26.05 5.63
CA MET A 167 -8.68 -24.62 5.91
C MET A 167 -8.20 -23.87 4.66
N LEU A 168 -8.95 -22.86 4.24
CA LEU A 168 -8.56 -22.02 3.11
C LEU A 168 -7.49 -21.00 3.52
N THR A 169 -6.62 -20.67 2.57
CA THR A 169 -5.51 -19.71 2.69
C THR A 169 -5.37 -18.91 1.41
N GLY A 170 -4.70 -17.76 1.46
CA GLY A 170 -4.49 -16.88 0.31
C GLY A 170 -5.76 -16.18 -0.15
N PHE A 171 -5.74 -15.68 -1.38
CA PHE A 171 -6.92 -15.11 -2.04
C PHE A 171 -7.90 -16.21 -2.42
N GLN A 172 -9.17 -16.01 -2.11
CA GLN A 172 -10.26 -16.92 -2.39
C GLN A 172 -11.44 -16.14 -2.95
N VAL A 173 -12.12 -16.69 -3.95
CA VAL A 173 -13.31 -16.11 -4.56
C VAL A 173 -14.49 -17.02 -4.24
N ASP A 174 -15.55 -16.46 -3.66
CA ASP A 174 -16.78 -17.21 -3.41
C ASP A 174 -17.68 -17.27 -4.67
N THR A 175 -18.77 -18.02 -4.58
CA THR A 175 -19.72 -18.21 -5.69
C THR A 175 -20.41 -16.92 -6.13
N ASN A 176 -20.41 -15.89 -5.29
CA ASN A 176 -20.99 -14.58 -5.60
C ASN A 176 -19.93 -13.61 -6.19
N GLY A 177 -18.73 -14.11 -6.48
CA GLY A 177 -17.62 -13.31 -6.99
C GLY A 177 -16.90 -12.47 -5.93
N ASN A 178 -17.23 -12.62 -4.64
CA ASN A 178 -16.55 -11.84 -3.61
C ASN A 178 -15.16 -12.43 -3.35
N THR A 179 -14.15 -11.57 -3.41
CA THR A 179 -12.78 -11.94 -3.08
C THR A 179 -12.49 -11.67 -1.60
N ARG A 180 -11.91 -12.64 -0.91
CA ARG A 180 -11.42 -12.55 0.48
C ARG A 180 -9.98 -13.02 0.53
N TYR A 181 -9.25 -12.61 1.57
CA TYR A 181 -7.90 -13.12 1.82
C TYR A 181 -7.82 -13.81 3.17
N PHE A 182 -7.23 -14.99 3.21
CA PHE A 182 -6.99 -15.76 4.44
C PHE A 182 -5.49 -15.89 4.67
N ASN A 183 -5.00 -15.48 5.83
CA ASN A 183 -3.57 -15.49 6.13
C ASN A 183 -2.96 -16.89 5.93
N PRO A 184 -1.92 -17.07 5.10
CA PRO A 184 -1.36 -18.39 4.80
C PRO A 184 -0.83 -19.18 6.01
N LYS A 185 -0.38 -18.49 7.07
CA LYS A 185 0.16 -19.13 8.27
C LYS A 185 -0.93 -19.76 9.13
N ASN A 186 -2.04 -19.05 9.31
CA ASN A 186 -3.03 -19.37 10.33
C ASN A 186 -4.49 -19.37 9.86
N GLY A 187 -4.76 -19.09 8.59
CA GLY A 187 -6.08 -19.08 7.95
C GLY A 187 -7.02 -17.98 8.40
N ILE A 188 -6.57 -17.02 9.22
CA ILE A 188 -7.41 -15.92 9.68
C ILE A 188 -7.76 -15.02 8.49
N MET A 189 -9.04 -14.75 8.30
CA MET A 189 -9.54 -13.83 7.30
C MET A 189 -9.03 -12.41 7.55
N ALA A 190 -8.51 -11.76 6.51
CA ALA A 190 -8.11 -10.37 6.57
C ALA A 190 -9.32 -9.43 6.62
N THR A 191 -9.18 -8.40 7.46
CA THR A 191 -10.10 -7.26 7.57
C THR A 191 -9.27 -5.97 7.66
N GLY A 192 -9.85 -4.85 7.23
CA GLY A 192 -9.18 -3.55 7.16
C GLY A 192 -8.10 -3.47 6.08
N LEU A 193 -7.24 -2.44 6.20
CA LEU A 193 -6.12 -2.22 5.29
C LEU A 193 -4.99 -3.22 5.58
N LYS A 194 -4.49 -3.91 4.55
CA LYS A 194 -3.42 -4.89 4.65
C LYS A 194 -2.44 -4.76 3.49
N LYS A 195 -1.14 -4.80 3.79
CA LYS A 195 -0.10 -5.03 2.80
C LYS A 195 0.05 -6.53 2.54
N ILE A 196 -0.10 -6.95 1.28
CA ILE A 196 0.01 -8.35 0.84
C ILE A 196 0.91 -8.37 -0.39
N GLY A 197 2.11 -8.93 -0.23
CA GLY A 197 3.19 -8.73 -1.21
C GLY A 197 3.53 -7.24 -1.29
N ASP A 198 3.64 -6.72 -2.50
CA ASP A 198 4.02 -5.32 -2.74
C ASP A 198 2.85 -4.33 -2.66
N TYR A 199 1.61 -4.83 -2.60
CA TYR A 199 0.41 -4.01 -2.72
C TYR A 199 -0.37 -3.91 -1.42
N TYR A 200 -1.03 -2.77 -1.24
CA TYR A 200 -2.05 -2.60 -0.21
C TYR A 200 -3.42 -2.99 -0.75
N PHE A 201 -4.23 -3.61 0.11
CA PHE A 201 -5.63 -3.98 -0.14
C PHE A 201 -6.46 -3.54 1.05
N TYR A 202 -7.72 -3.19 0.81
CA TYR A 202 -8.69 -2.99 1.88
C TYR A 202 -9.73 -4.10 1.85
N PHE A 203 -9.95 -4.74 2.99
CA PHE A 203 -11.00 -5.72 3.19
C PHE A 203 -12.03 -5.13 4.14
N ASP A 204 -13.32 -5.28 3.81
CA ASP A 204 -14.41 -4.83 4.67
C ASP A 204 -14.24 -5.37 6.11
N LYS A 205 -14.54 -4.54 7.11
CA LYS A 205 -14.28 -4.91 8.50
C LYS A 205 -15.25 -5.96 9.03
N SER A 206 -16.49 -5.96 8.54
CA SER A 206 -17.56 -6.83 9.00
C SER A 206 -17.49 -8.17 8.30
N ASN A 207 -17.33 -8.12 6.98
CA ASN A 207 -17.42 -9.29 6.15
C ASN A 207 -16.12 -9.59 5.40
N GLY A 208 -15.00 -8.87 5.50
CA GLY A 208 -13.74 -9.25 4.86
C GLY A 208 -13.73 -9.31 3.32
N VAL A 209 -14.78 -8.83 2.65
CA VAL A 209 -14.80 -8.72 1.17
C VAL A 209 -13.84 -7.61 0.76
N ARG A 210 -12.98 -7.90 -0.21
CA ARG A 210 -11.98 -6.97 -0.72
C ARG A 210 -12.64 -5.81 -1.48
N CYS A 211 -12.26 -4.58 -1.17
CA CYS A 211 -12.68 -3.39 -1.90
C CYS A 211 -12.03 -3.31 -3.29
N GLN A 212 -12.83 -2.89 -4.27
CA GLN A 212 -12.44 -2.68 -5.67
C GLN A 212 -13.34 -1.60 -6.31
N LYS A 213 -13.56 -0.50 -5.59
CA LYS A 213 -14.55 0.54 -5.95
C LYS A 213 -13.90 1.85 -6.46
N GLY A 214 -12.59 1.90 -6.65
CA GLY A 214 -11.88 3.15 -6.94
C GLY A 214 -11.66 3.97 -5.67
N PHE A 215 -11.98 5.26 -5.70
CA PHE A 215 -11.83 6.17 -4.55
C PHE A 215 -12.57 5.63 -3.31
N THR A 216 -11.87 5.55 -2.18
CA THR A 216 -12.40 5.01 -0.93
C THR A 216 -11.71 5.69 0.25
N THR A 217 -12.51 6.21 1.17
CA THR A 217 -12.02 6.77 2.43
C THR A 217 -11.88 5.66 3.48
N VAL A 218 -10.69 5.55 4.08
CA VAL A 218 -10.38 4.60 5.16
C VAL A 218 -9.81 5.39 6.33
N GLY A 219 -10.62 5.59 7.38
CA GLY A 219 -10.28 6.50 8.47
C GLY A 219 -10.30 7.94 7.98
N SER A 220 -9.21 8.69 8.21
CA SER A 220 -9.04 10.07 7.73
C SER A 220 -8.44 10.17 6.32
N ASN A 221 -8.06 9.04 5.72
CA ASN A 221 -7.23 9.01 4.53
C ASN A 221 -8.02 8.49 3.32
N THR A 222 -7.77 9.06 2.15
CA THR A 222 -8.36 8.61 0.88
C THR A 222 -7.37 7.73 0.13
N TYR A 223 -7.87 6.64 -0.44
CA TYR A 223 -7.13 5.68 -1.27
C TYR A 223 -7.88 5.49 -2.59
N TYR A 224 -7.20 4.96 -3.61
CA TYR A 224 -7.85 4.44 -4.81
C TYR A 224 -7.57 2.94 -4.93
N PHE A 225 -8.61 2.10 -4.78
CA PHE A 225 -8.50 0.65 -4.97
C PHE A 225 -8.96 0.27 -6.37
N SER A 226 -8.03 -0.22 -7.20
CA SER A 226 -8.28 -0.57 -8.60
C SER A 226 -9.53 -1.44 -8.76
N PRO A 227 -10.51 -1.04 -9.58
CA PRO A 227 -11.70 -1.86 -9.82
C PRO A 227 -11.40 -3.24 -10.42
N LYS A 228 -10.27 -3.38 -11.12
CA LYS A 228 -9.84 -4.63 -11.76
C LYS A 228 -9.34 -5.66 -10.74
N ASN A 229 -8.57 -5.22 -9.74
CA ASN A 229 -7.81 -6.14 -8.91
C ASN A 229 -7.67 -5.71 -7.45
N GLY A 230 -8.40 -4.68 -6.99
CA GLY A 230 -8.44 -4.21 -5.61
C GLY A 230 -7.12 -3.71 -5.03
N ARG A 231 -6.05 -3.59 -5.83
CA ARG A 231 -4.77 -3.04 -5.37
C ARG A 231 -4.92 -1.54 -5.15
N ALA A 232 -4.38 -1.04 -4.04
CA ALA A 232 -4.27 0.40 -3.82
C ALA A 232 -3.29 1.01 -4.84
N GLN A 233 -3.65 2.16 -5.39
CA GLN A 233 -2.77 2.96 -6.23
C GLN A 233 -1.64 3.57 -5.41
N THR A 234 -0.46 3.65 -6.01
CA THR A 234 0.69 4.42 -5.52
C THR A 234 1.23 5.26 -6.68
N GLY A 235 1.80 6.42 -6.39
CA GLY A 235 2.27 7.36 -7.40
C GLY A 235 1.13 8.05 -8.15
N TRP A 236 1.38 8.43 -9.41
CA TRP A 236 0.43 9.15 -10.24
C TRP A 236 -0.75 8.28 -10.69
N LEU A 237 -1.93 8.89 -10.75
CA LEU A 237 -3.14 8.35 -11.36
C LEU A 237 -3.81 9.44 -12.19
N THR A 238 -4.22 9.11 -13.40
CA THR A 238 -5.01 10.00 -14.25
C THR A 238 -6.38 9.37 -14.51
N LEU A 239 -7.44 10.10 -14.22
CA LEU A 239 -8.82 9.70 -14.46
C LEU A 239 -9.55 10.90 -15.05
N ASP A 240 -10.22 10.70 -16.20
CA ASP A 240 -11.05 11.71 -16.85
C ASP A 240 -10.35 13.09 -17.04
N GLY A 241 -9.02 13.07 -17.27
CA GLY A 241 -8.19 14.26 -17.47
C GLY A 241 -7.60 14.86 -16.18
N GLU A 242 -8.07 14.46 -15.00
CA GLU A 242 -7.55 14.93 -13.71
C GLU A 242 -6.40 14.05 -13.23
N LYS A 243 -5.40 14.67 -12.58
CA LYS A 243 -4.23 13.97 -12.03
C LYS A 243 -4.29 13.95 -10.50
N TYR A 244 -3.96 12.79 -9.94
CA TYR A 244 -3.92 12.54 -8.50
C TYR A 244 -2.58 11.91 -8.15
N TYR A 245 -2.10 12.14 -6.94
CA TYR A 245 -0.86 11.51 -6.45
C TYR A 245 -1.11 10.77 -5.14
N PHE A 246 -0.61 9.54 -5.06
CA PHE A 246 -0.69 8.66 -3.90
C PHE A 246 0.71 8.35 -3.37
N ASP A 247 0.91 8.41 -2.05
CA ASP A 247 2.19 8.09 -1.44
C ASP A 247 2.54 6.59 -1.53
N ALA A 248 3.71 6.20 -1.00
CA ALA A 248 4.17 4.80 -1.01
C ALA A 248 3.29 3.83 -0.20
N LYS A 249 2.38 4.34 0.64
CA LYS A 249 1.39 3.56 1.39
C LYS A 249 0.00 3.60 0.73
N GLY A 250 -0.13 4.32 -0.38
CA GLY A 250 -1.35 4.50 -1.16
C GLY A 250 -2.28 5.59 -0.65
N VAL A 251 -1.80 6.49 0.23
CA VAL A 251 -2.59 7.62 0.73
C VAL A 251 -2.54 8.76 -0.28
N MET A 252 -3.72 9.26 -0.67
CA MET A 252 -3.86 10.38 -1.61
C MET A 252 -3.40 11.70 -0.98
N TYR A 253 -2.69 12.52 -1.75
CA TYR A 253 -2.40 13.90 -1.37
C TYR A 253 -3.62 14.78 -1.59
N VAL A 254 -4.00 15.54 -0.57
CA VAL A 254 -5.12 16.50 -0.58
C VAL A 254 -4.73 17.75 0.21
N SER A 255 -5.26 18.91 -0.19
CA SER A 255 -5.09 20.20 0.48
C SER A 255 -3.64 20.54 0.84
N ARG A 256 -2.71 20.35 -0.09
CA ARG A 256 -1.28 20.54 0.15
C ARG A 256 -0.49 20.84 -1.12
N THR A 257 0.74 21.32 -0.96
CA THR A 257 1.74 21.36 -2.03
C THR A 257 2.77 20.23 -1.84
N ALA A 258 3.35 19.73 -2.94
CA ALA A 258 4.44 18.77 -2.91
C ALA A 258 5.30 18.84 -4.17
N THR A 259 6.62 18.63 -4.02
CA THR A 259 7.54 18.44 -5.15
C THR A 259 7.66 16.96 -5.48
N ILE A 260 7.36 16.59 -6.73
CA ILE A 260 7.37 15.22 -7.25
C ILE A 260 8.15 15.24 -8.57
N ASP A 261 9.20 14.42 -8.68
CA ASP A 261 10.08 14.35 -9.86
C ASP A 261 10.63 15.72 -10.30
N GLY A 262 10.98 16.58 -9.34
CA GLY A 262 11.56 17.91 -9.59
C GLY A 262 10.56 19.02 -9.93
N LYS A 263 9.26 18.72 -9.97
CA LYS A 263 8.18 19.68 -10.25
C LYS A 263 7.30 19.89 -9.02
N THR A 264 6.89 21.13 -8.78
CA THR A 264 5.98 21.45 -7.66
C THR A 264 4.53 21.33 -8.10
N TYR A 265 3.73 20.61 -7.33
CA TYR A 265 2.29 20.44 -7.55
C TYR A 265 1.51 20.96 -6.34
N SER A 266 0.38 21.61 -6.61
CA SER A 266 -0.64 21.94 -5.62
C SER A 266 -1.80 20.95 -5.76
N PHE A 267 -2.26 20.39 -4.65
CA PHE A 267 -3.36 19.43 -4.57
C PHE A 267 -4.53 20.08 -3.82
N ASP A 268 -5.69 20.14 -4.46
CA ASP A 268 -6.89 20.72 -3.85
C ASP A 268 -7.53 19.80 -2.79
N LYS A 269 -8.69 20.19 -2.25
CA LYS A 269 -9.42 19.40 -1.24
C LYS A 269 -9.92 18.04 -1.75
N ASN A 270 -10.04 17.87 -3.06
CA ASN A 270 -10.44 16.63 -3.72
C ASN A 270 -9.22 15.80 -4.19
N GLY A 271 -8.01 16.37 -4.09
CA GLY A 271 -6.74 15.76 -4.48
C GLY A 271 -6.37 15.98 -5.95
N VAL A 272 -7.08 16.85 -6.66
CA VAL A 272 -6.76 17.20 -8.05
C VAL A 272 -5.48 18.03 -8.05
N ALA A 273 -4.51 17.59 -8.86
CA ALA A 273 -3.19 18.18 -8.94
C ALA A 273 -3.10 19.26 -10.03
N SER A 274 -2.53 20.41 -9.67
CA SER A 274 -2.13 21.49 -10.58
C SER A 274 -0.63 21.72 -10.49
N GLU A 275 0.07 21.65 -11.63
CA GLU A 275 1.51 21.94 -11.70
C GLU A 275 1.76 23.43 -11.48
N SER A 276 2.71 23.76 -10.59
CA SER A 276 3.16 25.13 -10.34
C SER A 276 4.44 25.42 -11.13
N GLN A 277 4.49 26.56 -11.82
CA GLN A 277 5.57 26.97 -12.74
C GLN A 277 6.82 27.55 -12.03
N TYR A 278 6.83 27.60 -10.70
CA TYR A 278 7.79 28.39 -9.92
C TYR A 278 8.42 27.58 -8.77
N VAL A 279 9.69 27.88 -8.45
CA VAL A 279 10.40 27.34 -7.27
C VAL A 279 10.79 28.51 -6.37
N VAL A 280 10.37 28.49 -5.10
CA VAL A 280 10.66 29.56 -4.13
C VAL A 280 11.88 29.18 -3.27
N GLU A 281 12.89 30.04 -3.20
CA GLU A 281 14.14 29.84 -2.44
C GLU A 281 14.48 31.12 -1.63
N GLY A 282 14.15 31.12 -0.34
CA GLY A 282 14.33 32.29 0.52
C GLY A 282 13.57 33.50 0.00
N ASP A 283 14.30 34.57 -0.31
CA ASP A 283 13.77 35.83 -0.84
C ASP A 283 13.73 35.89 -2.39
N THR A 284 13.84 34.72 -3.04
CA THR A 284 13.86 34.64 -4.51
C THR A 284 12.92 33.58 -5.06
N VAL A 285 12.54 33.74 -6.32
CA VAL A 285 11.70 32.80 -7.09
C VAL A 285 12.44 32.42 -8.38
N LYS A 286 12.63 31.14 -8.64
CA LYS A 286 13.15 30.65 -9.93
C LYS A 286 12.00 30.38 -10.88
N VAL A 287 12.09 30.96 -12.08
CA VAL A 287 11.15 30.76 -13.20
C VAL A 287 11.89 30.14 -14.38
N TYR A 288 11.27 29.17 -15.05
CA TYR A 288 11.78 28.64 -16.30
C TYR A 288 11.11 29.36 -17.48
N ASP A 289 11.92 29.97 -18.35
CA ASP A 289 11.48 30.68 -19.54
C ASP A 289 11.67 29.78 -20.76
N ALA A 290 10.55 29.28 -21.29
CA ALA A 290 10.55 28.31 -22.38
C ALA A 290 11.06 28.89 -23.71
N LYS A 291 10.87 30.20 -23.95
CA LYS A 291 11.33 30.83 -25.21
C LYS A 291 12.85 30.97 -25.23
N ASN A 292 13.44 31.26 -24.08
CA ASN A 292 14.90 31.34 -23.94
C ASN A 292 15.57 30.01 -23.62
N ASP A 293 14.83 28.98 -23.18
CA ASP A 293 15.37 27.71 -22.67
C ASP A 293 16.35 27.94 -21.51
N ARG A 294 15.91 28.74 -20.53
CA ARG A 294 16.77 29.19 -19.41
C ARG A 294 15.94 29.45 -18.15
N THR A 295 16.55 29.18 -16.99
CA THR A 295 15.99 29.59 -15.70
C THR A 295 16.50 30.96 -15.29
N TYR A 296 15.57 31.82 -14.86
CA TYR A 296 15.86 33.14 -14.31
C TYR A 296 15.49 33.20 -12.83
N THR A 297 16.21 34.05 -12.09
CA THR A 297 15.91 34.34 -10.69
C THR A 297 15.14 35.66 -10.64
N LEU A 298 14.03 35.64 -9.94
CA LEU A 298 13.13 36.77 -9.71
C LEU A 298 13.10 37.10 -8.21
N LEU A 299 12.76 38.35 -7.92
CA LEU A 299 12.40 38.81 -6.58
C LEU A 299 11.10 38.15 -6.11
N LYS A 300 10.96 37.94 -4.80
CA LYS A 300 9.78 37.27 -4.21
C LYS A 300 8.47 38.01 -4.45
N GLU A 301 8.55 39.33 -4.60
CA GLU A 301 7.48 40.23 -4.96
C GLU A 301 6.75 39.80 -6.24
N PHE A 302 7.40 39.06 -7.16
CA PHE A 302 6.77 38.53 -8.36
C PHE A 302 5.53 37.66 -8.03
N ILE A 303 5.62 36.80 -7.01
CA ILE A 303 4.51 35.93 -6.59
C ILE A 303 3.66 36.53 -5.48
N GLU A 304 4.15 37.56 -4.78
CA GLU A 304 3.41 38.24 -3.71
C GLU A 304 2.56 39.40 -4.23
N HIS A 305 2.91 40.00 -5.38
CA HIS A 305 2.10 41.05 -6.01
C HIS A 305 0.87 40.44 -6.71
N PRO A 306 -0.35 40.85 -6.31
CA PRO A 306 -1.58 40.30 -6.87
C PRO A 306 -1.63 40.41 -8.40
N GLY A 307 -1.99 39.31 -9.05
CA GLY A 307 -2.24 39.27 -10.48
C GLY A 307 -0.99 39.25 -11.39
N VAL A 308 0.22 39.45 -10.86
CA VAL A 308 1.45 39.48 -11.69
C VAL A 308 1.85 38.07 -12.12
N ALA A 309 2.06 37.15 -11.17
CA ALA A 309 2.44 35.77 -11.49
C ALA A 309 1.32 34.97 -12.17
N THR A 310 0.06 35.35 -11.98
CA THR A 310 -1.09 34.65 -12.56
C THR A 310 -1.42 35.09 -13.98
N GLY A 311 -0.88 36.23 -14.46
CA GLY A 311 -1.26 36.79 -15.76
C GLY A 311 -2.43 37.77 -15.72
N GLU A 312 -3.08 37.97 -14.58
CA GLU A 312 -4.25 38.85 -14.43
C GLU A 312 -3.91 40.33 -14.66
N VAL A 313 -2.74 40.79 -14.21
CA VAL A 313 -2.21 42.10 -14.58
C VAL A 313 -1.64 42.03 -16.00
N THR A 314 -2.18 42.87 -16.89
CA THR A 314 -1.76 42.92 -18.30
C THR A 314 -0.39 43.58 -18.45
N ASP A 315 0.31 43.29 -19.55
CA ASP A 315 1.59 43.95 -19.85
C ASP A 315 1.43 45.47 -20.02
N LEU A 316 0.28 45.94 -20.50
CA LEU A 316 -0.05 47.37 -20.58
C LEU A 316 -0.15 48.00 -19.19
N ASP A 317 -0.83 47.34 -18.24
CA ASP A 317 -0.93 47.82 -16.86
C ASP A 317 0.44 47.83 -16.17
N LEU A 318 1.26 46.79 -16.39
CA LEU A 318 2.64 46.73 -15.89
C LEU A 318 3.50 47.87 -16.45
N LEU A 319 3.43 48.12 -17.77
CA LEU A 319 4.17 49.21 -18.42
C LEU A 319 3.69 50.58 -17.95
N ALA A 320 2.38 50.81 -17.83
CA ALA A 320 1.86 52.08 -17.35
C ALA A 320 2.30 52.35 -15.91
N ALA A 321 2.25 51.33 -15.04
CA ALA A 321 2.74 51.41 -13.68
C ALA A 321 4.25 51.73 -13.63
N LEU A 322 5.04 51.07 -14.49
CA LEU A 322 6.47 51.34 -14.67
C LEU A 322 6.72 52.79 -15.11
N CYS A 323 6.08 53.24 -16.18
CA CYS A 323 6.20 54.58 -16.75
C CYS A 323 6.03 55.67 -15.69
N GLU A 324 4.98 55.55 -14.88
CA GLU A 324 4.68 56.52 -13.83
C GLU A 324 5.69 56.46 -12.68
N CYS A 325 6.14 55.26 -12.29
CA CYS A 325 7.11 55.09 -11.20
C CYS A 325 8.45 55.73 -11.54
N GLU A 326 8.94 55.49 -12.75
CA GLU A 326 10.32 55.81 -13.13
C GLU A 326 10.46 57.09 -13.93
N ALA A 327 9.41 57.50 -14.65
CA ALA A 327 9.44 58.64 -15.56
C ALA A 327 8.23 59.57 -15.44
N GLY A 328 7.52 59.54 -14.30
CA GLY A 328 6.36 60.39 -14.00
C GLY A 328 6.56 61.88 -14.31
N ASN A 329 7.76 62.41 -14.01
CA ASN A 329 8.14 63.80 -14.21
C ASN A 329 8.78 64.09 -15.58
N GLN A 330 8.98 63.07 -16.44
CA GLN A 330 9.64 63.22 -17.74
C GLN A 330 8.69 63.58 -18.88
N GLY A 331 7.39 63.54 -18.63
CA GLY A 331 6.35 63.64 -19.65
C GLY A 331 6.27 62.39 -20.53
N LYS A 332 5.29 62.37 -21.44
CA LYS A 332 4.93 61.19 -22.26
C LYS A 332 6.11 60.53 -22.96
N VAL A 333 6.95 61.32 -23.63
CA VAL A 333 8.11 60.82 -24.38
C VAL A 333 9.13 60.13 -23.46
N GLY A 334 9.41 60.68 -22.29
CA GLY A 334 10.33 60.05 -21.33
C GLY A 334 9.76 58.76 -20.73
N MET A 335 8.45 58.74 -20.48
CA MET A 335 7.74 57.51 -20.09
C MET A 335 7.83 56.43 -21.19
N MET A 336 7.60 56.80 -22.46
CA MET A 336 7.75 55.89 -23.59
C MET A 336 9.17 55.33 -23.66
N ALA A 337 10.20 56.17 -23.46
CA ALA A 337 11.59 55.76 -23.48
C ALA A 337 11.93 54.73 -22.38
N VAL A 338 11.37 54.89 -21.18
CA VAL A 338 11.48 53.90 -20.10
C VAL A 338 10.79 52.58 -20.45
N ALA A 339 9.56 52.63 -20.95
CA ALA A 339 8.82 51.44 -21.39
C ALA A 339 9.58 50.70 -22.50
N MET A 340 10.10 51.42 -23.50
CA MET A 340 10.89 50.86 -24.58
C MET A 340 12.16 50.19 -24.08
N ALA A 341 12.88 50.79 -23.13
CA ALA A 341 14.08 50.18 -22.57
C ALA A 341 13.79 48.85 -21.84
N ALA A 342 12.66 48.76 -21.13
CA ALA A 342 12.23 47.52 -20.50
C ALA A 342 11.82 46.46 -21.53
N LEU A 343 11.05 46.84 -22.56
CA LEU A 343 10.62 45.95 -23.64
C LEU A 343 11.80 45.42 -24.45
N ASN A 344 12.80 46.25 -24.75
CA ASN A 344 14.00 45.87 -25.50
C ASN A 344 14.77 44.71 -24.85
N ARG A 345 14.71 44.57 -23.51
CA ARG A 345 15.33 43.45 -22.80
C ARG A 345 14.70 42.10 -23.18
N THR A 346 13.41 42.08 -23.51
CA THR A 346 12.66 40.84 -23.81
C THR A 346 13.03 40.19 -25.15
N ILE A 347 13.80 40.89 -25.99
CA ILE A 347 14.17 40.47 -27.36
C ILE A 347 15.67 40.31 -27.57
N ARG A 348 16.46 40.25 -26.48
CA ARG A 348 17.91 40.09 -26.59
C ARG A 348 18.31 38.69 -27.05
N GLU A 349 19.12 38.64 -28.10
CA GLU A 349 19.62 37.40 -28.70
C GLU A 349 20.52 36.60 -27.75
N ASP A 350 21.28 37.29 -26.89
CA ASP A 350 22.16 36.66 -25.90
C ASP A 350 21.41 36.10 -24.67
N LYS A 351 20.09 36.28 -24.61
CA LYS A 351 19.21 35.76 -23.56
C LYS A 351 19.66 36.17 -22.15
N ALA A 352 20.35 37.31 -22.03
CA ALA A 352 20.77 37.85 -20.74
C ALA A 352 19.55 38.20 -19.85
N PHE A 353 18.39 38.43 -20.47
CA PHE A 353 17.14 38.78 -19.81
C PHE A 353 16.03 37.78 -20.18
N PRO A 354 15.01 37.64 -19.31
CA PRO A 354 13.82 36.89 -19.63
C PRO A 354 13.09 37.42 -20.86
N SER A 355 12.32 36.55 -21.50
CA SER A 355 11.57 36.82 -22.73
C SER A 355 10.20 37.45 -22.51
N GLU A 356 9.74 37.50 -21.25
CA GLU A 356 8.47 38.14 -20.86
C GLU A 356 8.74 39.38 -20.01
N LEU A 357 7.97 40.46 -20.26
CA LEU A 357 8.09 41.72 -19.53
C LEU A 357 7.99 41.52 -18.02
N ARG A 358 7.00 40.76 -17.55
CA ARG A 358 6.80 40.49 -16.12
C ARG A 358 8.03 39.86 -15.46
N TYR A 359 8.75 38.97 -16.16
CA TYR A 359 9.98 38.40 -15.60
C TYR A 359 11.13 39.40 -15.65
N VAL A 360 11.21 40.23 -16.70
CA VAL A 360 12.20 41.31 -16.78
C VAL A 360 12.05 42.31 -15.61
N LEU A 361 10.82 42.72 -15.29
CA LEU A 361 10.55 43.70 -14.23
C LEU A 361 10.96 43.21 -12.84
N TYR A 362 10.76 41.92 -12.57
CA TYR A 362 11.06 41.31 -11.27
C TYR A 362 12.38 40.54 -11.27
N GLN A 363 13.17 40.62 -12.34
CA GLN A 363 14.47 39.94 -12.40
C GLN A 363 15.37 40.45 -11.27
N GLY A 364 15.95 39.54 -10.49
CA GLY A 364 16.77 39.92 -9.35
C GLY A 364 17.54 38.75 -8.74
N THR A 365 18.49 39.09 -7.86
CA THR A 365 19.20 38.11 -7.02
C THR A 365 19.02 38.49 -5.56
N SER A 366 19.30 37.56 -4.64
CA SER A 366 19.25 37.78 -3.19
C SER A 366 20.23 38.84 -2.65
N ARG A 367 21.09 39.44 -3.49
CA ARG A 367 22.11 40.41 -3.07
C ARG A 367 22.13 41.73 -3.82
N VAL A 368 21.57 41.82 -5.03
CA VAL A 368 21.46 43.09 -5.77
C VAL A 368 20.26 43.02 -6.73
N PRO A 369 19.27 43.92 -6.63
CA PRO A 369 18.34 44.17 -7.72
C PRO A 369 19.06 45.09 -8.71
N GLN A 370 20.01 44.56 -9.48
CA GLN A 370 20.72 45.38 -10.48
C GLN A 370 19.78 45.88 -11.60
N PHE A 371 18.56 45.33 -11.66
CA PHE A 371 17.53 45.63 -12.66
C PHE A 371 16.11 45.74 -12.08
N GLY A 372 15.96 45.72 -10.75
CA GLY A 372 14.65 45.85 -10.11
C GLY A 372 14.11 47.24 -10.37
N ILE A 373 13.14 47.33 -11.28
CA ILE A 373 12.77 48.64 -11.83
C ILE A 373 12.01 49.47 -10.79
N VAL A 374 11.52 48.90 -9.70
CA VAL A 374 10.85 49.69 -8.65
C VAL A 374 11.19 49.18 -7.25
N ASN A 375 11.85 50.01 -6.45
CA ASN A 375 12.04 49.78 -5.01
C ASN A 375 10.99 50.57 -4.21
N ASN A 376 10.67 50.11 -3.01
CA ASN A 376 9.81 50.81 -2.01
C ASN A 376 8.29 50.76 -2.22
N GLY A 377 7.74 49.73 -2.87
CA GLY A 377 6.29 49.50 -2.96
C GLY A 377 5.53 50.50 -3.83
N ASN A 378 6.21 51.39 -4.55
CA ASN A 378 5.59 52.31 -5.50
C ASN A 378 4.87 51.56 -6.62
N LEU A 379 5.48 50.50 -7.16
CA LEU A 379 4.87 49.68 -8.20
C LEU A 379 3.55 49.08 -7.73
N ILE A 380 3.51 48.54 -6.51
CA ILE A 380 2.29 48.01 -5.90
C ILE A 380 1.18 49.06 -5.84
N LYS A 381 1.51 50.28 -5.38
CA LYS A 381 0.53 51.37 -5.31
C LYS A 381 -0.09 51.65 -6.69
N ARG A 382 0.73 51.68 -7.75
CA ARG A 382 0.27 51.97 -9.12
C ARG A 382 -0.51 50.79 -9.70
N LEU A 383 -0.08 49.57 -9.44
CA LEU A 383 -0.85 48.36 -9.79
C LEU A 383 -2.21 48.31 -9.09
N ASN A 384 -2.32 48.85 -7.87
CA ASN A 384 -3.58 49.06 -7.16
C ASN A 384 -4.37 50.30 -7.62
N GLY A 385 -3.99 50.93 -8.73
CA GLY A 385 -4.70 52.05 -9.34
C GLY A 385 -4.31 53.44 -8.82
N GLN A 386 -3.30 53.58 -7.95
CA GLN A 386 -2.88 54.87 -7.39
C GLN A 386 -1.83 55.56 -8.29
N TYR A 387 -2.31 56.28 -9.30
CA TYR A 387 -1.51 57.07 -10.25
C TYR A 387 -1.60 58.57 -9.97
N ILE A 388 -0.53 59.33 -10.24
CA ILE A 388 -0.59 60.81 -10.23
C ILE A 388 -1.17 61.29 -11.56
N ASN A 389 -0.72 60.72 -12.69
CA ASN A 389 -1.27 60.98 -14.02
C ASN A 389 -1.50 59.67 -14.81
N ARG A 390 -2.59 58.97 -14.49
CA ARG A 390 -2.93 57.67 -15.09
C ARG A 390 -3.01 57.74 -16.61
N THR A 391 -3.70 58.74 -17.15
CA THR A 391 -3.95 58.87 -18.59
C THR A 391 -2.63 58.94 -19.37
N LEU A 392 -1.71 59.80 -18.94
CA LEU A 392 -0.42 59.97 -19.63
C LEU A 392 0.43 58.70 -19.58
N ALA A 393 0.43 57.99 -18.45
CA ALA A 393 1.18 56.76 -18.28
C ALA A 393 0.67 55.63 -19.19
N TYR A 394 -0.65 55.47 -19.31
CA TYR A 394 -1.26 54.48 -20.21
C TYR A 394 -1.05 54.84 -21.69
N GLU A 395 -1.17 56.12 -22.06
CA GLU A 395 -0.87 56.57 -23.42
C GLU A 395 0.58 56.26 -23.80
N ALA A 396 1.53 56.62 -22.93
CA ALA A 396 2.95 56.36 -23.16
C ALA A 396 3.25 54.85 -23.28
N ALA A 397 2.68 54.03 -22.39
CA ALA A 397 2.85 52.58 -22.41
C ALA A 397 2.25 51.94 -23.67
N SER A 398 1.06 52.37 -24.08
CA SER A 398 0.38 51.87 -25.28
C SER A 398 1.17 52.17 -26.55
N GLU A 399 1.64 53.41 -26.71
CA GLU A 399 2.42 53.80 -27.89
C GLU A 399 3.80 53.11 -27.91
N ALA A 400 4.47 52.96 -26.77
CA ALA A 400 5.72 52.20 -26.69
C ALA A 400 5.50 50.73 -27.09
N LEU A 401 4.41 50.11 -26.63
CA LEU A 401 4.07 48.74 -26.99
C LEU A 401 3.76 48.59 -28.49
N GLU A 402 3.12 49.57 -29.11
CA GLU A 402 2.89 49.61 -30.55
C GLU A 402 4.21 49.65 -31.33
N ILE A 403 5.11 50.58 -30.98
CA ILE A 403 6.44 50.73 -31.59
C ILE A 403 7.25 49.43 -31.44
N PHE A 404 7.26 48.86 -30.25
CA PHE A 404 7.95 47.60 -29.97
C PHE A 404 7.37 46.44 -30.78
N ASN A 405 6.05 46.30 -30.84
CA ASN A 405 5.41 45.23 -31.59
C ASN A 405 5.68 45.33 -33.10
N ASP A 406 5.68 46.55 -33.64
CA ASP A 406 6.06 46.80 -35.03
C ASP A 406 7.51 46.41 -35.30
N HIS A 407 8.43 46.75 -34.40
CA HIS A 407 9.82 46.29 -34.48
C HIS A 407 9.92 44.76 -34.48
N VAL A 408 9.29 44.08 -33.52
CA VAL A 408 9.35 42.62 -33.40
C VAL A 408 8.75 41.91 -34.61
N ARG A 409 7.67 42.46 -35.20
CA ARG A 409 6.96 41.82 -36.33
C ARG A 409 7.57 42.15 -37.69
N LYS A 410 8.05 43.37 -37.87
CA LYS A 410 8.41 43.93 -39.19
C LYS A 410 9.88 44.35 -39.29
N GLY A 411 10.63 44.38 -38.18
CA GLY A 411 12.00 44.89 -38.12
C GLY A 411 12.09 46.42 -38.27
N THR A 412 10.99 47.16 -38.04
CA THR A 412 11.00 48.62 -38.15
C THR A 412 11.87 49.26 -37.06
N PRO A 413 12.62 50.33 -37.36
CA PRO A 413 13.35 51.08 -36.33
C PRO A 413 12.43 51.65 -35.26
N ARG A 414 12.84 51.56 -33.99
CA ARG A 414 12.09 52.05 -32.82
C ARG A 414 12.30 53.55 -32.67
N LYS A 415 11.50 54.36 -33.36
CA LYS A 415 11.63 55.84 -33.31
C LYS A 415 10.76 56.44 -32.21
N LEU A 416 11.34 57.33 -31.42
CA LEU A 416 10.64 58.11 -30.40
C LEU A 416 10.74 59.62 -30.69
N PRO A 417 9.67 60.41 -30.49
CA PRO A 417 9.74 61.86 -30.64
C PRO A 417 10.82 62.48 -29.73
N GLY A 418 11.64 63.38 -30.24
CA GLY A 418 12.69 64.05 -29.45
C GLY A 418 13.95 63.23 -29.18
N PHE A 419 14.09 62.03 -29.77
CA PHE A 419 15.33 61.27 -29.81
C PHE A 419 15.94 61.35 -31.21
N ASP A 420 17.14 61.94 -31.30
CA ASP A 420 17.89 62.03 -32.56
C ASP A 420 18.75 60.78 -32.80
N ARG A 421 18.08 59.61 -32.80
CA ARG A 421 18.71 58.30 -33.03
C ARG A 421 17.90 57.50 -34.03
N GLU A 422 18.58 56.76 -34.90
CA GLU A 422 17.93 55.94 -35.94
C GLU A 422 17.03 54.84 -35.36
N ASP A 423 17.46 54.22 -34.25
CA ASP A 423 16.75 53.15 -33.56
C ASP A 423 16.98 53.23 -32.03
N PHE A 424 15.90 53.24 -31.24
CA PHE A 424 15.96 53.23 -29.78
C PHE A 424 16.24 51.81 -29.27
N ASN A 425 17.50 51.41 -29.25
CA ASN A 425 17.97 50.10 -28.81
C ASN A 425 18.48 50.06 -27.36
N PHE A 426 18.24 51.12 -26.58
CA PHE A 426 18.69 51.20 -25.20
C PHE A 426 18.05 50.11 -24.34
N MET A 427 18.82 49.57 -23.40
CA MET A 427 18.43 48.48 -22.51
C MET A 427 18.33 48.94 -21.05
N PHE A 428 19.00 50.03 -20.72
CA PHE A 428 19.11 50.54 -19.37
C PHE A 428 18.74 52.02 -19.34
N PHE A 429 18.24 52.44 -18.19
CA PHE A 429 18.00 53.83 -17.91
C PHE A 429 18.25 54.09 -16.42
N MET A 430 18.63 55.31 -16.08
CA MET A 430 18.63 55.82 -14.72
C MET A 430 18.71 57.35 -14.73
N THR A 431 18.60 57.98 -13.57
CA THR A 431 18.82 59.43 -13.45
C THR A 431 20.27 59.79 -13.78
N LYS A 432 20.52 61.02 -14.26
CA LYS A 432 21.89 61.51 -14.53
C LYS A 432 22.84 61.27 -13.37
N ASN A 433 22.44 61.62 -12.15
CA ASN A 433 23.29 61.47 -10.97
C ASN A 433 23.60 59.99 -10.67
N ALA A 434 22.63 59.09 -10.86
CA ALA A 434 22.85 57.66 -10.68
C ALA A 434 23.78 57.09 -11.74
N PHE A 435 23.69 57.57 -13.00
CA PHE A 435 24.53 57.12 -14.10
C PHE A 435 25.99 57.41 -13.83
N TRP A 436 26.33 58.67 -13.50
CA TRP A 436 27.70 59.09 -13.23
C TRP A 436 28.29 58.55 -11.92
N SER A 437 27.48 57.92 -11.06
CA SER A 437 27.96 57.26 -9.85
C SER A 437 28.21 55.76 -10.03
N GLN A 438 27.82 55.19 -11.17
CA GLN A 438 28.10 53.78 -11.45
C GLN A 438 29.58 53.58 -11.79
N PRO A 439 30.16 52.41 -11.46
CA PRO A 439 31.52 52.04 -11.85
C PRO A 439 31.58 51.61 -13.33
N LEU A 440 31.11 52.47 -14.24
CA LEU A 440 31.08 52.24 -15.69
C LEU A 440 32.29 52.91 -16.37
N ASN A 441 32.70 52.37 -17.51
CA ASN A 441 33.59 53.09 -18.40
C ASN A 441 32.76 54.01 -19.30
N HIS A 442 32.49 55.24 -18.82
CA HIS A 442 31.60 56.18 -19.52
C HIS A 442 32.03 56.53 -20.95
N ASP A 443 33.32 56.41 -21.29
CA ASP A 443 33.83 56.66 -22.65
C ASP A 443 33.47 55.52 -23.64
N LYS A 444 33.09 54.34 -23.12
CA LYS A 444 32.75 53.15 -23.91
C LYS A 444 31.26 52.83 -23.90
N VAL A 445 30.49 53.45 -23.02
CA VAL A 445 29.05 53.24 -22.92
C VAL A 445 28.35 54.07 -23.99
N ASP A 446 27.55 53.41 -24.83
CA ASP A 446 26.66 54.08 -25.76
C ASP A 446 25.41 54.56 -25.01
N TYR A 447 25.33 55.87 -24.78
CA TYR A 447 24.27 56.51 -24.00
C TYR A 447 23.62 57.70 -24.71
N TYR A 448 22.43 58.08 -24.23
CA TYR A 448 21.72 59.29 -24.63
C TYR A 448 21.04 59.93 -23.42
N ILE A 449 21.16 61.25 -23.32
CA ILE A 449 20.58 62.02 -22.23
C ILE A 449 19.26 62.64 -22.70
N TYR A 450 18.16 62.26 -22.04
CA TYR A 450 16.86 62.89 -22.24
C TYR A 450 16.40 63.50 -20.91
N LYS A 451 16.33 64.82 -20.85
CA LYS A 451 16.02 65.58 -19.63
C LYS A 451 16.90 65.14 -18.45
N ASP A 452 16.33 64.51 -17.44
CA ASP A 452 16.98 64.02 -16.23
C ASP A 452 17.35 62.53 -16.26
N HIS A 453 17.04 61.83 -17.34
CA HIS A 453 17.39 60.43 -17.57
C HIS A 453 18.56 60.26 -18.54
N VAL A 454 19.34 59.21 -18.28
CA VAL A 454 20.35 58.68 -19.20
C VAL A 454 19.91 57.28 -19.61
N PHE A 455 19.76 57.05 -20.90
CA PHE A 455 19.48 55.76 -21.51
C PHE A 455 20.74 55.18 -22.11
N PHE A 456 21.01 53.89 -21.98
CA PHE A 456 22.25 53.29 -22.47
C PHE A 456 22.11 51.81 -22.83
N VAL A 457 22.98 51.32 -23.71
CA VAL A 457 22.84 50.01 -24.38
C VAL A 457 23.44 48.86 -23.55
N ASN A 458 24.58 49.08 -22.88
CA ASN A 458 25.33 48.05 -22.17
C ASN A 458 25.93 48.55 -20.85
N TRP A 459 26.17 47.62 -19.92
CA TRP A 459 26.81 47.90 -18.63
C TRP A 459 28.33 47.69 -18.76
N ALA A 460 28.99 48.52 -19.58
CA ALA A 460 30.40 48.38 -19.98
C ALA A 460 31.41 49.10 -19.08
#